data_AF-A0A9P0P751-F1
#
_entry.id   AF-A0A9P0P751-F1
#
_cell.length_a   1.000
_cell.length_b   1.000
_cell.length_c   1.000
_cell.angle_alpha   90.00
_cell.angle_beta   90.00
_cell.angle_gamma   90.00
#
_symmetry.space_group_name_H-M   'P 1'
#
loop_
_entity.id
_entity.type
_entity.pdbx_description
1 polymer ?
#
loop_
_entity_poly.entity_id
_entity_poly.type
_entity_poly.pdbx_seq_one_letter_code
_entity_poly.pdbx_strand_id
1 'polypeptide(L)'
;MEKCADLLEKLTKLENRLVDNNANLEGKLLELHECTAKLEEKFLENTANLKKELEDKIMEKLCELEIRIFTLEDRIQEVQGNFAALDIKTIDERQRGLLLEKSSEFGASVGSAGHLWMKPPQFDGTMPWNIYRRQFEAAANSNGWSSTEKATALWPYEKMLVLFFKEYHPKNKGLLVGHLEMRYGQLHLEHVYNTQLKNRFQR
;
A
#
# COMPACT_ATOMS: atom_id res chain seq x y z
N MET A 1 -32.87 67.38 -67.12
CA MET A 1 -33.63 67.06 -65.89
C MET A 1 -33.84 65.55 -65.71
N GLU A 2 -34.17 64.80 -66.78
CA GLU A 2 -34.33 63.32 -66.75
C GLU A 2 -33.17 62.54 -66.10
N LYS A 3 -31.91 62.81 -66.47
CA LYS A 3 -30.74 62.14 -65.88
C LYS A 3 -30.62 62.29 -64.36
N CYS A 4 -31.03 63.44 -63.80
CA CYS A 4 -31.00 63.64 -62.35
C CYS A 4 -32.08 62.81 -61.64
N ALA A 5 -33.27 62.68 -62.25
CA ALA A 5 -34.36 61.86 -61.69
C ALA A 5 -33.98 60.38 -61.66
N ASP A 6 -33.36 59.87 -62.73
CA ASP A 6 -32.91 58.48 -62.84
C ASP A 6 -31.77 58.15 -61.84
N LEU A 7 -30.88 59.12 -61.55
CA LEU A 7 -29.85 58.97 -60.52
C LEU A 7 -30.44 58.97 -59.10
N LEU A 8 -31.42 59.83 -58.83
CA LEU A 8 -32.15 59.88 -57.56
C LEU A 8 -32.88 58.56 -57.28
N GLU A 9 -33.53 57.97 -58.29
CA GLU A 9 -34.21 56.68 -58.15
C GLU A 9 -33.22 55.53 -57.88
N LYS A 10 -32.03 55.56 -58.50
CA LYS A 10 -30.98 54.57 -58.22
C LYS A 10 -30.42 54.72 -56.81
N LEU A 11 -30.24 55.96 -56.34
CA LEU A 11 -29.78 56.25 -54.98
C LEU A 11 -30.77 55.73 -53.93
N THR A 12 -32.06 56.04 -54.07
CA THR A 12 -33.09 55.56 -53.12
C THR A 12 -33.19 54.03 -53.11
N LYS A 13 -33.09 53.37 -54.27
CA LYS A 13 -33.01 51.90 -54.34
C LYS A 13 -31.79 51.35 -53.61
N LEU A 14 -30.63 52.00 -53.71
CA LEU A 14 -29.42 51.57 -53.00
C LEU A 14 -29.54 51.80 -51.50
N GLU A 15 -30.09 52.93 -51.06
CA GLU A 15 -30.36 53.21 -49.64
C GLU A 15 -31.29 52.17 -49.03
N ASN A 16 -32.42 51.87 -49.68
CA ASN A 16 -33.35 50.84 -49.20
C ASN A 16 -32.66 49.46 -49.09
N ARG A 17 -31.88 49.09 -50.11
CA ARG A 17 -31.11 47.83 -50.07
C ARG A 17 -30.08 47.78 -48.95
N LEU A 18 -29.44 48.91 -48.64
CA LEU A 18 -28.51 49.00 -47.51
C LEU A 18 -29.23 48.82 -46.18
N VAL A 19 -30.39 49.47 -46.01
CA VAL A 19 -31.24 49.33 -44.81
C VAL A 19 -31.69 47.87 -44.64
N ASP A 20 -32.20 47.24 -45.69
CA ASP A 20 -32.66 45.85 -45.65
C ASP A 20 -31.51 44.88 -45.31
N ASN A 21 -30.34 45.09 -45.93
CA ASN A 21 -29.15 44.27 -45.64
C ASN A 21 -28.69 44.44 -44.20
N ASN A 22 -28.71 45.68 -43.67
CA ASN A 22 -28.31 45.94 -42.30
C ASN A 22 -29.28 45.28 -41.30
N ALA A 23 -30.58 45.39 -41.54
CA ALA A 23 -31.60 44.73 -40.72
C ALA A 23 -31.45 43.20 -40.72
N ASN A 24 -31.11 42.60 -41.88
CA ASN A 24 -30.85 41.17 -41.99
C ASN A 24 -29.57 40.75 -41.24
N LEU A 25 -28.51 41.56 -41.30
CA LEU A 25 -27.27 41.30 -40.56
C LEU A 25 -27.49 41.40 -39.05
N GLU A 26 -28.25 42.39 -38.58
CA GLU A 26 -28.64 42.52 -37.18
C GLU A 26 -29.45 41.31 -36.70
N GLY A 27 -30.41 40.82 -37.51
CA GLY A 27 -31.15 39.60 -37.21
C GLY A 27 -30.25 38.37 -37.05
N LYS A 28 -29.32 38.16 -37.99
CA LYS A 28 -28.36 37.05 -37.92
C LYS A 28 -27.41 37.16 -36.72
N LEU A 29 -27.02 38.38 -36.35
CA LEU A 29 -26.22 38.62 -35.15
C LEU A 29 -26.97 38.21 -33.88
N LEU A 30 -28.26 38.54 -33.78
CA LEU A 30 -29.10 38.13 -32.66
C LEU A 30 -29.25 36.60 -32.56
N GLU A 31 -29.51 35.94 -33.70
CA GLU A 31 -29.60 34.48 -33.75
C GLU A 31 -28.28 33.80 -33.35
N LEU A 32 -27.15 34.32 -33.81
CA LEU A 32 -25.83 33.84 -33.42
C LEU A 32 -25.59 34.00 -31.92
N HIS A 33 -25.92 35.16 -31.36
CA HIS A 33 -25.79 35.41 -29.92
C HIS A 33 -26.63 34.43 -29.09
N GLU A 34 -27.88 34.18 -29.50
CA GLU A 34 -28.74 33.22 -28.82
C GLU A 34 -28.19 31.79 -28.94
N CYS A 35 -27.68 31.41 -30.11
CA CYS A 35 -27.05 30.10 -30.32
C CYS A 35 -25.80 29.93 -29.44
N THR A 36 -24.95 30.96 -29.35
CA THR A 36 -23.75 30.92 -28.50
C THR A 36 -24.11 30.79 -27.02
N ALA A 37 -25.13 31.51 -26.54
CA ALA A 37 -25.56 31.44 -25.15
C ALA A 37 -26.09 30.03 -24.79
N LYS A 38 -26.92 29.42 -25.65
CA LYS A 38 -27.42 28.06 -25.46
C LYS A 38 -26.31 27.02 -25.47
N LEU A 39 -25.28 27.22 -26.29
CA LEU A 39 -24.14 26.33 -26.37
C LEU A 39 -23.29 26.43 -25.09
N GLU A 40 -23.00 27.64 -24.61
CA GLU A 40 -22.30 27.87 -23.34
C GLU A 40 -23.04 27.25 -22.15
N GLU A 41 -24.37 27.41 -22.08
CA GLU A 41 -25.20 26.80 -21.05
C GLU A 41 -25.07 25.27 -21.05
N LYS A 42 -25.18 24.63 -22.22
CA LYS A 42 -25.00 23.18 -22.36
C LYS A 42 -23.60 22.71 -21.97
N PHE A 43 -22.57 23.48 -22.27
CA PHE A 43 -21.20 23.16 -21.86
C PHE A 43 -21.04 23.23 -20.35
N LEU A 44 -21.59 24.24 -19.71
CA LEU A 44 -21.57 24.38 -18.25
C LEU A 44 -22.35 23.24 -17.57
N GLU A 45 -23.54 22.91 -18.08
CA GLU A 45 -24.35 21.80 -17.57
C GLU A 45 -23.64 20.46 -17.70
N ASN A 46 -23.09 20.15 -18.88
CA ASN A 46 -22.31 18.92 -19.09
C ASN A 46 -21.10 18.85 -18.15
N THR A 47 -20.39 19.96 -17.97
CA THR A 47 -19.23 20.01 -17.07
C THR A 47 -19.63 19.76 -15.62
N ALA A 48 -20.75 20.33 -15.18
CA ALA A 48 -21.29 20.09 -13.84
C ALA A 48 -21.74 18.63 -13.65
N ASN A 49 -22.40 18.04 -14.64
CA ASN A 49 -22.85 16.64 -14.59
C ASN A 49 -21.67 15.66 -14.53
N LEU A 50 -20.65 15.86 -15.37
CA LEU A 50 -19.44 15.02 -15.35
C LEU A 50 -18.69 15.13 -14.02
N LYS A 51 -18.61 16.34 -13.45
CA LYS A 51 -18.00 16.55 -12.14
C LYS A 51 -18.75 15.77 -11.06
N LYS A 52 -20.08 15.88 -11.03
CA LYS A 52 -20.93 15.16 -10.07
C LYS A 52 -20.79 13.65 -10.20
N GLU A 53 -20.83 13.12 -11.43
CA GLU A 53 -20.68 11.67 -11.66
C GLU A 53 -19.32 11.14 -11.18
N LEU A 54 -18.26 11.94 -11.35
CA LEU A 54 -16.92 11.60 -10.88
C LEU A 54 -16.83 11.65 -9.35
N GLU A 55 -17.45 12.64 -8.71
CA GLU A 55 -17.55 12.74 -7.25
C GLU A 55 -18.32 11.53 -6.66
N ASP A 56 -19.45 11.17 -7.26
CA ASP A 56 -20.27 10.02 -6.83
C ASP A 56 -19.48 8.70 -6.94
N LYS A 57 -18.75 8.48 -8.05
CA LYS A 57 -17.89 7.30 -8.24
C LYS A 57 -16.73 7.25 -7.25
N ILE A 58 -16.13 8.40 -6.90
CA ILE A 58 -15.09 8.46 -5.87
C ILE A 58 -15.66 8.05 -4.52
N MET A 59 -16.83 8.58 -4.15
CA MET A 59 -17.49 8.24 -2.89
C MET A 59 -17.84 6.76 -2.80
N GLU A 60 -18.39 6.17 -3.86
CA GLU A 60 -18.68 4.73 -3.94
C GLU A 60 -17.41 3.90 -3.69
N LYS A 61 -16.30 4.23 -4.36
CA LYS A 61 -15.03 3.51 -4.19
C LYS A 61 -14.38 3.71 -2.82
N LEU A 62 -14.55 4.86 -2.20
CA LEU A 62 -14.11 5.07 -0.82
C LEU A 62 -14.90 4.17 0.14
N CYS A 63 -16.23 4.12 0.02
CA CYS A 63 -17.06 3.23 0.84
C CYS A 63 -16.68 1.75 0.66
N GLU A 64 -16.46 1.29 -0.58
CA GLU A 64 -16.03 -0.09 -0.85
C GLU A 64 -14.69 -0.41 -0.17
N LEU A 65 -13.72 0.51 -0.23
CA LEU A 65 -12.42 0.34 0.40
C LEU A 65 -12.51 0.33 1.92
N GLU A 66 -13.33 1.20 2.52
CA GLU A 66 -13.56 1.22 3.97
C GLU A 66 -14.14 -0.11 4.47
N ILE A 67 -15.16 -0.64 3.78
CA ILE A 67 -15.74 -1.96 4.11
C ILE A 67 -14.68 -3.06 3.98
N ARG A 68 -13.83 -2.99 2.95
CA ARG A 68 -12.80 -4.00 2.73
C ARG A 68 -11.71 -3.96 3.80
N ILE A 69 -11.30 -2.76 4.23
CA ILE A 69 -10.35 -2.56 5.31
C ILE A 69 -10.93 -3.14 6.61
N PHE A 70 -12.17 -2.79 6.96
CA PHE A 70 -12.82 -3.31 8.16
C PHE A 70 -12.86 -4.85 8.16
N THR A 71 -13.23 -5.46 7.03
CA THR A 71 -13.24 -6.92 6.89
C THR A 71 -11.85 -7.55 7.05
N LEU A 72 -10.80 -6.88 6.54
CA LEU A 72 -9.42 -7.37 6.68
C LEU A 72 -8.93 -7.23 8.12
N GLU A 73 -9.28 -6.15 8.81
CA GLU A 73 -8.96 -5.94 10.22
C GLU A 73 -9.57 -7.04 11.10
N ASP A 74 -10.85 -7.38 10.89
CA ASP A 74 -11.52 -8.48 11.60
C ASP A 74 -10.81 -9.82 11.37
N ARG A 75 -10.47 -10.13 10.11
CA ARG A 75 -9.75 -11.37 9.77
C ARG A 75 -8.35 -11.42 10.39
N ILE A 76 -7.66 -10.29 10.48
CA ILE A 76 -6.35 -10.19 11.14
C ILE A 76 -6.52 -10.48 12.64
N GLN A 77 -7.53 -9.90 13.30
CA GLN A 77 -7.80 -10.15 14.71
C GLN A 77 -8.12 -11.63 14.98
N GLU A 78 -8.94 -12.25 14.13
CA GLU A 78 -9.28 -13.67 14.24
C GLU A 78 -8.03 -14.56 14.14
N VAL A 79 -7.20 -14.32 13.12
CA VAL A 79 -5.95 -15.07 12.93
C VAL A 79 -5.01 -14.87 14.12
N GLN A 80 -4.85 -13.65 14.61
CA GLN A 80 -4.04 -13.36 15.80
C GLN A 80 -4.55 -14.09 17.05
N GLY A 81 -5.86 -14.12 17.28
CA GLY A 81 -6.48 -14.88 18.37
C GLY A 81 -6.25 -16.39 18.26
N ASN A 82 -6.37 -16.94 17.04
CA ASN A 82 -6.11 -18.35 16.78
C ASN A 82 -4.65 -18.74 17.02
N PHE A 83 -3.69 -17.89 16.63
CA PHE A 83 -2.27 -18.10 16.96
C PHE A 83 -2.02 -18.10 18.47
N ALA A 84 -2.60 -17.14 19.22
CA ALA A 84 -2.47 -17.11 20.68
C ALA A 84 -3.05 -18.38 21.34
N ALA A 85 -4.19 -18.87 20.86
CA ALA A 85 -4.79 -20.10 21.36
C ALA A 85 -3.95 -21.35 21.06
N LEU A 86 -3.33 -21.42 19.88
CA LEU A 86 -2.42 -22.50 19.50
C LEU A 86 -1.12 -22.48 20.31
N ASP A 87 -0.56 -21.29 20.57
CA ASP A 87 0.62 -21.15 21.43
C ASP A 87 0.32 -21.64 22.86
N ILE A 88 -0.87 -21.32 23.41
CA ILE A 88 -1.30 -21.80 24.74
C ILE A 88 -1.44 -23.33 24.77
N LYS A 89 -2.11 -23.94 23.77
CA LYS A 89 -2.28 -25.40 23.71
C LYS A 89 -0.94 -26.14 23.55
N THR A 90 -0.04 -25.59 22.75
CA THR A 90 1.31 -26.17 22.52
C THR A 90 2.16 -26.12 23.79
N ILE A 91 2.03 -25.07 24.61
CA ILE A 91 2.71 -24.96 25.91
C ILE A 91 2.11 -25.96 26.91
N ASP A 92 0.79 -26.08 26.98
CA ASP A 92 0.08 -26.99 27.90
C ASP A 92 0.37 -28.48 27.60
N GLU A 93 0.42 -28.87 26.32
CA GLU A 93 0.80 -30.22 25.90
C GLU A 93 2.27 -30.56 26.22
N ARG A 94 3.19 -29.61 26.03
CA ARG A 94 4.60 -29.79 26.40
C ARG A 94 4.78 -29.89 27.92
N GLN A 95 4.05 -29.09 28.70
CA GLN A 95 4.10 -29.16 30.16
C GLN A 95 3.55 -30.49 30.70
N ARG A 96 2.49 -31.04 30.09
CA ARG A 96 2.00 -32.39 30.41
C ARG A 96 2.99 -33.50 30.02
N GLY A 97 3.64 -33.40 28.86
CA GLY A 97 4.67 -34.35 28.44
C GLY A 97 5.87 -34.40 29.39
N LEU A 98 6.35 -33.24 29.83
CA LEU A 98 7.45 -33.12 30.80
C LEU A 98 7.13 -33.68 32.20
N LEU A 99 5.86 -33.62 32.63
CA LEU A 99 5.42 -34.21 33.90
C LEU A 99 5.38 -35.74 33.86
N LEU A 100 5.02 -36.35 32.72
CA LEU A 100 5.07 -37.80 32.56
C LEU A 100 6.52 -38.32 32.44
N GLU A 101 7.40 -37.60 31.76
CA GLU A 101 8.80 -38.03 31.57
C GLU A 101 9.60 -37.98 32.89
N LYS A 102 9.37 -36.95 33.72
CA LYS A 102 9.97 -36.83 35.07
C LYS A 102 9.53 -37.91 36.06
N SER A 103 8.46 -38.64 35.76
CA SER A 103 7.97 -39.73 36.61
C SER A 103 8.67 -41.07 36.31
N SER A 104 9.39 -41.18 35.18
CA SER A 104 9.94 -42.46 34.71
C SER A 104 11.47 -42.59 34.83
N GLU A 105 12.19 -41.53 35.14
CA GLU A 105 13.66 -41.56 35.25
C GLU A 105 14.14 -40.93 36.56
N PHE A 106 13.85 -41.60 37.69
CA PHE A 106 14.64 -41.45 38.91
C PHE A 106 15.61 -42.62 39.01
N GLY A 107 16.62 -42.59 38.14
CA GLY A 107 17.66 -43.60 38.04
C GLY A 107 18.95 -43.02 37.47
N ALA A 108 19.87 -42.70 38.38
CA ALA A 108 21.30 -42.57 38.18
C ALA A 108 21.92 -41.25 37.66
N SER A 109 22.78 -40.75 38.55
CA SER A 109 24.11 -40.17 38.29
C SER A 109 24.21 -38.68 37.93
N VAL A 110 24.49 -37.91 38.98
CA VAL A 110 25.13 -36.59 38.95
C VAL A 110 26.52 -36.74 38.32
N GLY A 111 26.67 -36.23 37.10
CA GLY A 111 27.95 -36.01 36.43
C GLY A 111 28.08 -34.54 36.06
N SER A 112 29.02 -33.85 36.69
CA SER A 112 29.38 -32.45 36.44
C SER A 112 29.72 -32.21 34.96
N ALA A 113 28.93 -31.39 34.26
CA ALA A 113 29.31 -30.77 33.00
C ALA A 113 28.79 -29.33 33.01
N GLY A 114 29.72 -28.37 32.94
CA GLY A 114 29.45 -26.94 33.10
C GLY A 114 28.33 -26.43 32.17
N HIS A 115 27.54 -25.50 32.70
CA HIS A 115 26.50 -24.77 31.98
C HIS A 115 26.99 -24.32 30.59
N LEU A 116 26.57 -25.04 29.54
CA LEU A 116 26.91 -24.68 28.16
C LEU A 116 26.17 -23.39 27.80
N TRP A 117 26.86 -22.25 27.88
CA TRP A 117 26.33 -20.96 27.43
C TRP A 117 26.17 -20.99 25.90
N MET A 118 24.94 -21.09 25.40
CA MET A 118 24.67 -21.10 23.97
C MET A 118 24.68 -19.66 23.44
N LYS A 119 25.68 -19.29 22.64
CA LYS A 119 25.68 -17.97 21.99
C LYS A 119 24.55 -17.91 20.95
N PRO A 120 23.64 -16.93 21.00
CA PRO A 120 22.68 -16.75 19.91
C PRO A 120 23.40 -16.45 18.60
N PRO A 121 22.82 -16.87 17.46
CA PRO A 121 23.32 -16.46 16.15
C PRO A 121 23.40 -14.93 16.05
N GLN A 122 24.31 -14.40 15.24
CA GLN A 122 24.25 -12.99 14.86
C GLN A 122 23.31 -12.82 13.67
N PHE A 123 22.50 -11.76 13.69
CA PHE A 123 21.67 -11.42 12.54
C PHE A 123 22.49 -10.63 11.53
N ASP A 124 22.92 -11.31 10.47
CA ASP A 124 23.69 -10.75 9.35
C ASP A 124 22.82 -10.51 8.10
N GLY A 125 21.52 -10.80 8.18
CA GLY A 125 20.57 -10.67 7.09
C GLY A 125 20.63 -11.79 6.04
N THR A 126 21.48 -12.81 6.23
CA THR A 126 21.54 -13.97 5.34
C THR A 126 20.37 -14.93 5.55
N MET A 127 19.81 -14.95 6.77
CA MET A 127 18.63 -15.73 7.10
C MET A 127 17.38 -14.83 7.27
N PRO A 128 16.19 -15.30 6.87
CA PRO A 128 14.93 -14.63 7.17
C PRO A 128 14.73 -14.34 8.67
N TRP A 129 14.17 -13.18 8.99
CA TRP A 129 13.98 -12.70 10.37
C TRP A 129 13.22 -13.68 11.27
N ASN A 130 12.20 -14.35 10.74
CA ASN A 130 11.42 -15.34 11.48
C ASN A 130 12.25 -16.59 11.87
N ILE A 131 13.23 -16.96 11.05
CA ILE A 131 14.13 -18.10 11.34
C ILE A 131 15.16 -17.66 12.40
N TYR A 132 15.75 -16.48 12.22
CA TYR A 132 16.65 -15.88 13.22
C TYR A 132 15.99 -15.79 14.60
N ARG A 133 14.77 -15.23 14.66
CA ARG A 133 14.02 -15.04 15.90
C ARG A 133 13.81 -16.36 16.65
N ARG A 134 13.44 -17.44 15.95
CA ARG A 134 13.26 -18.76 16.58
C ARG A 134 14.55 -19.31 17.16
N GLN A 135 15.68 -19.16 16.44
CA GLN A 135 16.98 -19.62 16.94
C GLN A 135 17.48 -18.78 18.12
N PHE A 136 17.27 -17.47 18.06
CA PHE A 136 17.53 -16.56 19.17
C PHE A 136 16.69 -16.92 20.40
N GLU A 137 15.40 -17.16 20.23
CA GLU A 137 14.49 -17.56 21.32
C GLU A 137 14.88 -18.92 21.93
N ALA A 138 15.28 -19.89 21.10
CA ALA A 138 15.79 -21.18 21.58
C ALA A 138 17.08 -21.00 22.41
N ALA A 139 18.04 -20.22 21.92
CA ALA A 139 19.28 -19.92 22.64
C ALA A 139 19.02 -19.18 23.96
N ALA A 140 18.15 -18.18 23.94
CA ALA A 140 17.78 -17.40 25.11
C ALA A 140 17.07 -18.26 26.17
N ASN A 141 16.20 -19.18 25.75
CA ASN A 141 15.49 -20.08 26.67
C ASN A 141 16.44 -21.10 27.31
N SER A 142 17.36 -21.69 26.54
CA SER A 142 18.37 -22.60 27.10
C SER A 142 19.34 -21.90 28.05
N ASN A 143 19.60 -20.61 27.85
CA ASN A 143 20.43 -19.81 28.75
C ASN A 143 19.63 -19.20 29.92
N GLY A 144 18.32 -19.44 30.02
CA GLY A 144 17.48 -18.87 31.08
C GLY A 144 17.34 -17.35 31.05
N TRP A 145 17.50 -16.72 29.88
CA TRP A 145 17.45 -15.26 29.76
C TRP A 145 16.06 -14.70 30.11
N SER A 146 16.05 -13.65 30.92
CA SER A 146 14.88 -12.83 31.23
C SER A 146 14.49 -11.92 30.05
N SER A 147 13.27 -11.39 30.06
CA SER A 147 12.79 -10.50 28.99
C SER A 147 13.67 -9.26 28.79
N THR A 148 14.28 -8.75 29.86
CA THR A 148 15.22 -7.61 29.82
C THR A 148 16.55 -7.99 29.17
N GLU A 149 17.08 -9.18 29.44
CA GLU A 149 18.31 -9.70 28.81
C GLU A 149 18.09 -10.01 27.33
N LYS A 150 16.93 -10.59 26.97
CA LYS A 150 16.53 -10.79 25.57
C LYS A 150 16.47 -9.45 24.82
N ALA A 151 15.83 -8.44 25.39
CA ALA A 151 15.75 -7.10 24.80
C ALA A 151 17.13 -6.46 24.65
N THR A 152 18.00 -6.58 25.66
CA THR A 152 19.37 -6.03 25.63
C THR A 152 20.23 -6.68 24.54
N ALA A 153 20.08 -7.99 24.33
CA ALA A 153 20.78 -8.70 23.26
C ALA A 153 20.23 -8.38 21.85
N LEU A 154 18.94 -8.00 21.74
CA LEU A 154 18.30 -7.56 20.49
C LEU A 154 18.53 -6.08 20.17
N TRP A 155 18.81 -5.25 21.19
CA TRP A 155 18.99 -3.80 21.09
C TRP A 155 19.96 -3.30 20.00
N PRO A 156 21.12 -3.95 19.74
CA PRO A 156 22.01 -3.53 18.65
C PRO A 156 21.35 -3.62 17.26
N TYR A 157 20.43 -4.57 17.07
CA TYR A 157 19.70 -4.77 15.82
C TYR A 157 18.52 -3.81 15.69
N GLU A 158 17.86 -3.47 16.80
CA GLU A 158 16.84 -2.43 16.86
C GLU A 158 17.41 -1.05 16.49
N LYS A 159 18.62 -0.72 16.95
CA LYS A 159 19.35 0.48 16.49
C LYS A 159 19.67 0.44 15.00
N MET A 160 20.01 -0.72 14.45
CA MET A 160 20.26 -0.87 13.01
C MET A 160 18.96 -0.63 12.21
N LEU A 161 17.83 -1.17 12.68
CA LEU A 161 16.50 -0.89 12.14
C LEU A 161 16.15 0.60 12.27
N VAL A 162 16.34 1.22 13.43
CA VAL A 162 16.05 2.64 13.67
C VAL A 162 16.94 3.57 12.83
N LEU A 163 18.22 3.24 12.63
CA LEU A 163 19.11 3.96 11.70
C LEU A 163 18.64 3.80 10.25
N PHE A 164 18.22 2.59 9.87
CA PHE A 164 17.60 2.33 8.57
C PHE A 164 16.29 3.14 8.38
N PHE A 165 15.47 3.29 9.43
CA PHE A 165 14.27 4.14 9.45
C PHE A 165 14.58 5.65 9.45
N LYS A 166 15.75 6.07 9.91
CA LYS A 166 16.17 7.48 9.96
C LYS A 166 16.78 7.95 8.63
N GLU A 167 17.45 7.05 7.91
CA GLU A 167 18.00 7.32 6.59
C GLU A 167 16.93 7.28 5.48
N TYR A 168 15.86 6.50 5.65
CA TYR A 168 14.71 6.46 4.75
C TYR A 168 13.52 7.24 5.33
N HIS A 169 13.31 8.46 4.84
CA HIS A 169 12.26 9.41 5.27
C HIS A 169 10.84 8.79 5.41
N PRO A 170 9.96 9.33 6.29
CA PRO A 170 8.64 8.76 6.61
C PRO A 170 7.60 8.78 5.47
N LYS A 171 7.91 9.42 4.34
CA LYS A 171 6.94 9.62 3.24
C LYS A 171 6.79 8.41 2.32
N ASN A 172 7.62 7.39 2.46
CA ASN A 172 7.69 6.27 1.51
C ASN A 172 7.67 4.91 2.21
N LYS A 173 6.65 4.67 3.05
CA LYS A 173 6.41 3.34 3.67
C LYS A 173 6.32 2.22 2.62
N GLY A 174 5.77 2.50 1.43
CA GLY A 174 5.66 1.53 0.32
C GLY A 174 7.01 1.12 -0.28
N LEU A 175 7.95 2.06 -0.47
CA LEU A 175 9.30 1.74 -0.97
C LEU A 175 10.13 0.99 0.07
N LEU A 176 9.91 1.27 1.36
CA LEU A 176 10.57 0.54 2.44
C LEU A 176 10.13 -0.93 2.47
N VAL A 177 8.82 -1.18 2.43
CA VAL A 177 8.29 -2.55 2.34
C VAL A 177 8.80 -3.22 1.06
N GLY A 178 8.82 -2.51 -0.07
CA GLY A 178 9.39 -3.03 -1.32
C GLY A 178 10.88 -3.39 -1.22
N HIS A 179 11.71 -2.57 -0.60
CA HIS A 179 13.13 -2.86 -0.40
C HIS A 179 13.39 -3.97 0.61
N LEU A 180 12.60 -4.04 1.68
CA LEU A 180 12.69 -5.14 2.65
C LEU A 180 12.22 -6.46 2.02
N GLU A 181 11.19 -6.43 1.19
CA GLU A 181 10.72 -7.59 0.43
C GLU A 181 11.73 -8.00 -0.65
N MET A 182 12.39 -7.04 -1.30
CA MET A 182 13.49 -7.34 -2.23
C MET A 182 14.72 -7.92 -1.52
N ARG A 183 15.06 -7.46 -0.31
CA ARG A 183 16.28 -7.88 0.36
C ARG A 183 16.10 -9.14 1.21
N TYR A 184 14.94 -9.27 1.83
CA TYR A 184 14.64 -10.30 2.85
C TYR A 184 13.35 -11.08 2.57
N GLY A 185 12.57 -10.70 1.55
CA GLY A 185 11.34 -11.37 1.18
C GLY A 185 11.58 -12.71 0.50
N GLN A 186 10.64 -13.64 0.70
CA GLN A 186 10.76 -15.01 0.21
C GLN A 186 10.81 -15.10 -1.32
N LEU A 187 10.12 -14.20 -2.03
CA LEU A 187 10.09 -14.17 -3.49
C LEU A 187 11.46 -13.91 -4.11
N HIS A 188 12.31 -13.09 -3.47
CA HIS A 188 13.65 -12.81 -3.99
C HIS A 188 14.66 -13.91 -3.61
N LEU A 189 14.50 -14.52 -2.43
CA LEU A 189 15.34 -15.62 -1.97
C LEU A 189 15.24 -16.85 -2.89
N GLU A 190 14.10 -17.09 -3.56
CA GLU A 190 13.94 -18.18 -4.52
C GLU A 190 14.96 -18.11 -5.68
N HIS A 191 15.22 -16.91 -6.20
CA HIS A 191 16.21 -16.71 -7.27
C HIS A 191 17.65 -17.01 -6.78
N VAL A 192 17.96 -16.60 -5.55
CA VAL A 192 19.24 -16.88 -4.90
C VAL A 192 19.41 -18.38 -4.66
N TYR A 193 18.39 -19.06 -4.13
CA TYR A 193 18.41 -20.51 -3.93
C TYR A 193 18.57 -21.28 -5.24
N ASN A 194 17.84 -20.91 -6.30
CA ASN A 194 17.97 -21.53 -7.61
C ASN A 194 19.39 -21.36 -8.19
N THR A 195 20.01 -20.20 -7.97
CA THR A 195 21.39 -19.94 -8.41
C THR A 195 22.41 -20.74 -7.59
N GLN A 196 22.21 -20.85 -6.28
CA GLN A 196 23.08 -21.64 -5.41
C GLN A 196 22.97 -23.14 -5.67
N LEU A 197 21.78 -23.65 -5.98
CA LEU A 197 21.55 -25.06 -6.31
C LEU A 197 22.19 -25.44 -7.65
N LYS A 198 22.12 -24.57 -8.67
CA LYS A 198 22.78 -24.81 -9.98
C LYS A 198 24.30 -24.90 -9.92
N ASN A 199 24.92 -24.29 -8.92
CA ASN A 199 26.38 -24.28 -8.74
C ASN A 199 26.91 -25.43 -7.86
N ARG A 200 26.05 -26.33 -7.38
CA ARG A 200 26.47 -27.53 -6.63
C ARG A 200 26.57 -28.73 -7.56
N PHE A 201 27.78 -29.08 -7.97
CA PHE A 201 28.07 -30.41 -8.51
C PHE A 201 28.46 -31.35 -7.37
N GLN A 202 27.74 -32.46 -7.25
CA GLN A 202 28.11 -33.56 -6.36
C GLN A 202 29.22 -34.34 -7.05
N ARG A 203 30.41 -34.38 -6.45
CA ARG A 203 31.50 -35.28 -6.86
C ARG A 203 31.26 -36.67 -6.30
#